data_AF-A0A1E4UVF8-F1
#
_entry.id   AF-A0A1E4UVF8-F1
#
_cell.length_a   1.000
_cell.length_b   1.000
_cell.length_c   1.000
_cell.angle_alpha   90.00
_cell.angle_beta   90.00
_cell.angle_gamma   90.00
#
_symmetry.space_group_name_H-M   'P 1'
#
loop_
_entity.id
_entity.type
_entity.pdbx_description
1 polymer ?
#
loop_
_entity_poly.entity_id
_entity_poly.type
_entity_poly.pdbx_seq_one_letter_code
_entity_poly.pdbx_strand_id
1 'polypeptide(L)'
;MRATTLALAISLLTTSCASVDNFAKNNSPTINCVAGGVMGAFAGAAVGALTKGDSGAIVGGAAAGAAAGCGLALLYKGKLDRLEKLAREENLKMQVETLQVQGATPSAAPKEAGIVAQIEDQGMFPVGSARLSVDGERQVRKLASAFAGEPGKQSSSAILVVGHTDATGTAAGNQALSEQRARAVASILAEQGIARERMYFQGAGASRPVADNGDPLLRGQNRRVEIVEVNDRAMLVQRVNAEQNNPRYLAHGTTTEAKPRAARPAPSPTAAKPAVQRSQAVVDFGGQPAASVPWDLAQQITPKSGGFALVSKAYANEIPMSSCAQDSLRLSGEVKSLATGETLQSHATREYLPGMNGRAWAGLVNGHLVTLSPVAVLRENAALAQAPKVYVTRDYAQNKGKASHTLSASANTYEGENAVLYRVFVEPSAQAPVSCVDVVIRKAGDKSLAGKLYYQNGGEPFAATYTPVRS
;
A
#
# COMPACT_ATOMS: atom_id res chain seq x y z
N MET A 1 -62.04 -16.57 28.28
CA MET A 1 -62.49 -16.39 26.89
C MET A 1 -61.27 -16.10 26.02
N ARG A 2 -61.15 -16.82 24.90
CA ARG A 2 -60.07 -16.72 23.92
C ARG A 2 -60.17 -15.40 23.15
N ALA A 3 -59.04 -14.76 22.87
CA ALA A 3 -58.86 -13.97 21.66
C ALA A 3 -57.35 -13.83 21.33
N THR A 4 -56.94 -14.60 20.34
CA THR A 4 -55.72 -14.54 19.54
C THR A 4 -55.65 -13.29 18.67
N THR A 5 -54.45 -12.70 18.48
CA THR A 5 -53.91 -11.93 17.32
C THR A 5 -52.74 -11.06 17.85
N LEU A 6 -51.60 -10.81 17.21
CA LEU A 6 -51.05 -11.07 15.89
C LEU A 6 -49.51 -10.96 16.05
N ALA A 7 -48.74 -11.97 15.65
CA ALA A 7 -47.30 -11.87 15.52
C ALA A 7 -46.97 -11.10 14.22
N LEU A 8 -46.29 -9.97 14.32
CA LEU A 8 -45.69 -9.30 13.15
C LEU A 8 -44.17 -9.43 13.24
N ALA A 9 -43.64 -10.35 12.45
CA ALA A 9 -42.23 -10.47 12.17
C ALA A 9 -41.75 -9.21 11.42
N ILE A 10 -40.85 -8.45 12.04
CA ILE A 10 -40.13 -7.37 11.34
C ILE A 10 -38.92 -7.99 10.68
N SER A 11 -39.15 -8.56 9.50
CA SER A 11 -38.13 -8.75 8.47
C SER A 11 -38.38 -7.68 7.41
N LEU A 12 -37.47 -6.71 7.28
CA LEU A 12 -37.23 -5.89 6.08
C LEU A 12 -35.92 -5.09 6.29
N LEU A 13 -34.80 -5.76 6.03
CA LEU A 13 -33.55 -5.12 5.61
C LEU A 13 -33.69 -4.84 4.11
N THR A 14 -34.20 -3.67 3.74
CA THR A 14 -33.96 -3.03 2.43
C THR A 14 -34.41 -1.56 2.48
N THR A 15 -33.48 -0.64 2.19
CA THR A 15 -33.64 0.72 1.61
C THR A 15 -32.31 1.46 1.88
N SER A 16 -31.36 1.59 0.95
CA SER A 16 -31.28 2.33 -0.32
C SER A 16 -31.74 3.81 -0.25
N CYS A 17 -30.74 4.69 -0.17
CA CYS A 17 -30.62 6.05 -0.75
C CYS A 17 -31.49 7.24 -0.29
N ALA A 18 -32.35 7.18 0.73
CA ALA A 18 -33.19 8.34 1.11
C ALA A 18 -32.69 9.19 2.31
N SER A 19 -31.56 8.85 2.95
CA SER A 19 -31.14 9.47 4.22
C SER A 19 -30.09 10.59 4.12
N VAL A 20 -29.66 10.98 2.92
CA VAL A 20 -28.64 12.05 2.75
C VAL A 20 -29.28 13.41 2.44
N ASP A 21 -30.30 13.44 1.58
CA ASP A 21 -30.92 14.71 1.15
C ASP A 21 -31.77 15.40 2.23
N ASN A 22 -32.33 14.63 3.18
CA ASN A 22 -33.13 15.19 4.28
C ASN A 22 -32.28 15.73 5.44
N PHE A 23 -31.01 15.31 5.56
CA PHE A 23 -30.10 15.83 6.58
C PHE A 23 -29.54 17.21 6.20
N ALA A 24 -29.32 17.47 4.91
CA ALA A 24 -28.77 18.72 4.39
C ALA A 24 -29.75 19.91 4.40
N LYS A 25 -31.07 19.66 4.40
CA LYS A 25 -32.07 20.74 4.27
C LYS A 25 -32.50 21.39 5.59
N ASN A 26 -32.25 20.77 6.75
CA ASN A 26 -32.85 21.21 8.02
C ASN A 26 -31.86 21.78 9.07
N ASN A 27 -30.55 21.92 8.78
CA ASN A 27 -29.59 22.40 9.79
C ASN A 27 -28.54 23.41 9.26
N SER A 28 -28.26 24.41 10.09
CA SER A 28 -27.38 25.58 9.88
C SER A 28 -25.95 25.20 9.41
N PRO A 29 -25.29 26.04 8.56
CA PRO A 29 -24.01 25.75 7.89
C PRO A 29 -22.77 25.55 8.81
N THR A 30 -22.92 25.58 10.13
CA THR A 30 -21.86 25.31 11.11
C THR A 30 -21.79 23.84 11.57
N ILE A 31 -22.70 22.96 11.14
CA ILE A 31 -22.87 21.61 11.73
C ILE A 31 -22.30 20.45 10.86
N ASN A 32 -21.84 20.70 9.62
CA ASN A 32 -21.48 19.63 8.67
C ASN A 32 -20.03 19.10 8.71
N CYS A 33 -19.35 19.11 9.86
CA CYS A 33 -18.08 18.35 10.00
C CYS A 33 -18.26 16.91 10.51
N VAL A 34 -19.49 16.51 10.88
CA VAL A 34 -19.75 15.17 11.47
C VAL A 34 -20.37 14.18 10.47
N ALA A 35 -20.89 14.65 9.33
CA ALA A 35 -21.46 13.79 8.28
C ALA A 35 -20.56 13.63 7.04
N GLY A 36 -19.46 14.39 6.95
CA GLY A 36 -18.46 14.34 5.87
C GLY A 36 -17.18 13.64 6.30
N GLY A 37 -17.29 12.55 7.04
CA GLY A 37 -16.19 11.60 7.15
C GLY A 37 -15.83 11.14 5.74
N VAL A 38 -14.69 11.65 5.25
CA VAL A 38 -13.97 11.21 4.06
C VAL A 38 -14.29 9.74 3.76
N MET A 39 -14.78 9.43 2.56
CA MET A 39 -15.17 8.07 2.18
C MET A 39 -14.06 7.05 2.51
N GLY A 40 -14.24 6.43 3.66
CA GLY A 40 -13.47 5.34 4.22
C GLY A 40 -14.46 4.49 5.01
N ALA A 41 -15.49 3.98 4.33
CA ALA A 41 -16.31 2.90 4.84
C ALA A 41 -15.54 1.58 4.72
N PHE A 42 -14.41 1.49 5.40
CA PHE A 42 -14.06 0.32 6.18
C PHE A 42 -13.67 0.84 7.56
N ALA A 43 -14.29 0.24 8.57
CA ALA A 43 -14.36 0.42 10.03
C ALA A 43 -14.92 1.70 10.70
N GLY A 44 -15.80 1.42 11.67
CA GLY A 44 -15.80 2.06 12.98
C GLY A 44 -16.49 3.40 13.11
N ALA A 45 -17.80 3.39 13.30
CA ALA A 45 -18.50 4.52 13.92
C ALA A 45 -17.91 4.78 15.33
N ALA A 46 -17.24 5.92 15.52
CA ALA A 46 -17.04 6.51 16.83
C ALA A 46 -18.04 7.67 16.99
N VAL A 47 -19.21 7.35 17.53
CA VAL A 47 -20.19 8.35 17.99
C VAL A 47 -19.69 8.88 19.34
N GLY A 48 -19.45 10.19 19.44
CA GLY A 48 -19.10 10.87 20.69
C GLY A 48 -19.35 12.37 20.58
N ALA A 49 -20.39 12.84 21.27
CA ALA A 49 -21.00 14.15 21.15
C ALA A 49 -20.08 15.33 21.54
N LEU A 50 -20.12 16.41 20.75
CA LEU A 50 -19.75 17.76 21.19
C LEU A 50 -21.03 18.56 21.38
N THR A 51 -21.68 18.38 22.53
CA THR A 51 -22.72 19.30 22.99
C THR A 51 -22.05 20.59 23.46
N LYS A 52 -22.59 21.73 23.02
CA LYS A 52 -22.42 23.01 23.73
C LYS A 52 -23.78 23.37 24.32
N GLY A 53 -23.93 23.11 25.61
CA GLY A 53 -24.75 23.93 26.51
C GLY A 53 -23.78 24.65 27.45
N ASP A 54 -24.06 25.90 27.74
CA ASP A 54 -23.15 26.84 28.40
C ASP A 54 -22.50 26.34 29.70
N SER A 55 -21.30 26.90 29.95
CA SER A 55 -20.52 26.86 31.20
C SER A 55 -19.50 25.73 31.31
N GLY A 56 -18.32 26.10 31.80
CA GLY A 56 -17.07 25.35 31.63
C GLY A 56 -17.04 23.97 32.27
N ALA A 57 -16.47 23.02 31.53
CA ALA A 57 -15.83 21.82 32.05
C ALA A 57 -14.97 21.17 30.95
N ILE A 58 -13.75 21.68 30.75
CA ILE A 58 -12.66 20.87 30.18
C ILE A 58 -12.02 20.16 31.38
N VAL A 59 -12.54 18.99 31.75
CA VAL A 59 -11.87 18.14 32.73
C VAL A 59 -12.05 16.67 32.33
N GLY A 60 -10.92 16.00 32.12
CA GLY A 60 -10.77 14.57 32.42
C GLY A 60 -10.98 13.58 31.27
N GLY A 61 -9.92 13.33 30.50
CA GLY A 61 -9.57 11.97 30.06
C GLY A 61 -10.52 11.23 29.10
N ALA A 62 -10.73 11.75 27.88
CA ALA A 62 -11.12 10.94 26.70
C ALA A 62 -11.04 11.70 25.34
N ALA A 63 -10.49 12.92 25.29
CA ALA A 63 -10.71 13.85 24.16
C ALA A 63 -9.42 14.28 23.41
N ALA A 64 -8.44 13.39 23.24
CA ALA A 64 -7.21 13.73 22.49
C ALA A 64 -7.27 13.37 20.98
N GLY A 65 -8.27 12.60 20.53
CA GLY A 65 -8.33 12.12 19.14
C GLY A 65 -9.35 12.81 18.23
N ALA A 66 -10.53 13.15 18.76
CA ALA A 66 -11.68 13.54 17.92
C ALA A 66 -11.71 15.03 17.51
N ALA A 67 -11.09 15.93 18.29
CA ALA A 67 -11.16 17.37 18.02
C ALA A 67 -10.20 17.84 16.89
N ALA A 68 -9.13 17.07 16.60
CA ALA A 68 -8.14 17.47 15.60
C ALA A 68 -8.69 17.39 14.16
N GLY A 69 -9.54 16.40 13.85
CA GLY A 69 -10.09 16.23 12.50
C GLY A 69 -10.92 17.42 12.01
N CYS A 70 -11.74 18.02 12.90
CA CYS A 70 -12.58 19.16 12.55
C CYS A 70 -11.77 20.46 12.38
N GLY A 71 -10.73 20.69 13.19
CA GLY A 71 -9.91 21.89 13.11
C GLY A 71 -9.01 21.94 11.87
N LEU A 72 -8.49 20.79 11.44
CA LEU A 72 -7.58 20.69 10.30
C LEU A 72 -8.30 20.81 8.95
N ALA A 73 -9.51 20.28 8.85
CA ALA A 73 -10.35 20.49 7.66
C ALA A 73 -10.66 21.98 7.41
N LEU A 74 -10.72 22.81 8.46
CA LEU A 74 -10.94 24.25 8.33
C LEU A 74 -9.74 24.96 7.67
N LEU A 75 -8.51 24.49 7.88
CA LEU A 75 -7.30 25.10 7.29
C LEU A 75 -7.24 24.89 5.77
N TYR A 76 -7.71 23.73 5.29
CA TYR A 76 -7.77 23.42 3.86
C TYR A 76 -9.15 23.66 3.23
N LYS A 77 -10.15 24.15 3.97
CA LYS A 77 -11.54 24.23 3.51
C LYS A 77 -11.69 24.84 2.11
N GLY A 78 -11.09 26.01 1.89
CA GLY A 78 -11.16 26.68 0.59
C GLY A 78 -10.52 25.87 -0.56
N LYS A 79 -9.49 25.07 -0.27
CA LYS A 79 -8.87 24.15 -1.23
C LYS A 79 -9.75 22.93 -1.49
N LEU A 80 -10.29 22.34 -0.43
CA LEU A 80 -11.21 21.20 -0.49
C LEU A 80 -12.46 21.55 -1.30
N ASP A 81 -13.07 22.71 -1.04
CA ASP A 81 -14.25 23.19 -1.77
C ASP A 81 -13.97 23.37 -3.28
N ARG A 82 -12.78 23.89 -3.64
CA ARG A 82 -12.34 24.03 -5.04
C ARG A 82 -12.11 22.68 -5.71
N LEU A 83 -11.44 21.76 -5.03
CA LEU A 83 -11.18 20.41 -5.50
C LEU A 83 -12.51 19.67 -5.71
N GLU A 84 -13.43 19.72 -4.75
CA GLU A 84 -14.74 19.09 -4.85
C GLU A 84 -15.60 19.69 -5.97
N LYS A 85 -15.59 21.02 -6.11
CA LYS A 85 -16.24 21.71 -7.24
C LYS A 85 -15.67 21.22 -8.57
N LEU A 86 -14.35 21.14 -8.68
CA LEU A 86 -13.69 20.67 -9.90
C LEU A 86 -14.03 19.22 -10.22
N ALA A 87 -14.07 18.33 -9.23
CA ALA A 87 -14.46 16.94 -9.43
C ALA A 87 -15.86 16.82 -10.01
N ARG A 88 -16.81 17.65 -9.56
CA ARG A 88 -18.16 17.69 -10.12
C ARG A 88 -18.19 18.23 -11.55
N GLU A 89 -17.51 19.35 -11.81
CA GLU A 89 -17.54 20.02 -13.12
C GLU A 89 -16.87 19.18 -14.22
N GLU A 90 -15.76 18.52 -13.90
CA GLU A 90 -14.98 17.72 -14.86
C GLU A 90 -15.31 16.22 -14.79
N ASN A 91 -16.31 15.83 -13.99
CA ASN A 91 -16.70 14.44 -13.75
C ASN A 91 -15.48 13.56 -13.36
N LEU A 92 -14.59 14.10 -12.51
CA LEU A 92 -13.41 13.40 -12.03
C LEU A 92 -13.74 12.56 -10.81
N LYS A 93 -13.38 11.29 -10.86
CA LYS A 93 -13.28 10.48 -9.64
C LYS A 93 -12.03 10.86 -8.87
N MET A 94 -12.24 11.60 -7.79
CA MET A 94 -11.17 12.08 -6.93
C MET A 94 -11.51 11.86 -5.45
N GLN A 95 -10.50 11.47 -4.69
CA GLN A 95 -10.55 11.34 -3.24
C GLN A 95 -9.54 12.32 -2.65
N VAL A 96 -9.95 13.10 -1.64
CA VAL A 96 -9.07 14.07 -0.98
C VAL A 96 -9.01 13.76 0.50
N GLU A 97 -7.79 13.68 1.02
CA GLU A 97 -7.49 13.33 2.40
C GLU A 97 -6.59 14.40 3.03
N THR A 98 -6.78 14.66 4.32
CA THR A 98 -5.85 15.51 5.08
C THR A 98 -4.74 14.66 5.67
N LEU A 99 -3.51 15.17 5.63
CA LEU A 99 -2.32 14.53 6.18
C LEU A 99 -2.02 15.05 7.57
N GLN A 100 -1.72 14.12 8.47
CA GLN A 100 -1.34 14.42 9.84
C GLN A 100 -0.07 13.65 10.20
N VAL A 101 0.75 14.27 11.05
CA VAL A 101 1.90 13.65 11.68
C VAL A 101 1.63 13.58 13.17
N GLN A 102 1.91 12.45 13.80
CA GLN A 102 1.73 12.32 15.23
C GLN A 102 2.64 13.29 16.00
N GLY A 103 2.14 13.76 17.14
CA GLY A 103 2.92 14.61 18.03
C GLY A 103 4.18 13.90 18.53
N ALA A 104 5.17 14.67 18.99
CA ALA A 104 6.47 14.13 19.44
C ALA A 104 6.38 13.17 20.63
N THR A 105 5.22 13.09 21.28
CA THR A 105 4.89 12.11 22.33
C THR A 105 3.50 11.52 22.06
N PRO A 106 3.20 10.31 22.58
CA PRO A 106 1.87 9.69 22.43
C PRO A 106 0.69 10.53 22.96
N SER A 107 0.98 11.53 23.81
CA SER A 107 -0.02 12.46 24.37
C SER A 107 -0.08 13.81 23.65
N ALA A 108 0.85 14.09 22.73
CA ALA A 108 0.86 15.34 22.00
C ALA A 108 -0.15 15.29 20.84
N ALA A 109 -0.89 16.38 20.65
CA ALA A 109 -1.86 16.48 19.57
C ALA A 109 -1.18 16.26 18.20
N PRO A 110 -1.85 15.57 17.26
CA PRO A 110 -1.37 15.45 15.89
C PRO A 110 -1.13 16.83 15.27
N LYS A 111 -0.03 16.95 14.52
CA LYS A 111 0.29 18.14 13.74
C LYS A 111 -0.24 17.97 12.33
N GLU A 112 -0.83 19.04 11.81
CA GLU A 112 -1.14 19.18 10.40
C GLU A 112 0.12 18.99 9.55
N ALA A 113 0.00 18.24 8.47
CA ALA A 113 1.14 18.01 7.60
C ALA A 113 0.84 18.26 6.12
N GLY A 114 -0.43 18.36 5.71
CA GLY A 114 -0.77 18.60 4.30
C GLY A 114 -2.12 18.04 3.86
N ILE A 115 -2.25 17.85 2.54
CA ILE A 115 -3.36 17.14 1.88
C ILE A 115 -2.83 16.20 0.78
N VAL A 116 -3.61 15.16 0.46
CA VAL A 116 -3.43 14.33 -0.72
C VAL A 116 -4.71 14.33 -1.53
N ALA A 117 -4.62 14.72 -2.80
CA ALA A 117 -5.68 14.50 -3.77
C ALA A 117 -5.29 13.30 -4.64
N GLN A 118 -6.09 12.24 -4.62
CA GLN A 118 -5.95 11.07 -5.48
C GLN A 118 -6.96 11.18 -6.62
N ILE A 119 -6.49 11.19 -7.87
CA ILE A 119 -7.32 11.36 -9.06
C ILE A 119 -7.20 10.11 -9.94
N GLU A 120 -8.31 9.43 -10.20
CA GLU A 120 -8.33 8.28 -11.11
C GLU A 120 -8.06 8.71 -12.57
N ASP A 121 -7.29 7.93 -13.30
CA ASP A 121 -7.04 8.13 -14.74
C ASP A 121 -8.25 7.65 -15.55
N GLN A 122 -9.19 8.56 -15.80
CA GLN A 122 -10.40 8.33 -16.61
C GLN A 122 -10.24 8.84 -18.05
N GLY A 123 -9.08 8.55 -18.66
CA GLY A 123 -8.74 9.04 -20.01
C GLY A 123 -7.88 10.30 -20.03
N MET A 124 -7.29 10.64 -18.87
CA MET A 124 -6.28 11.68 -18.74
C MET A 124 -5.06 11.32 -19.59
N PHE A 125 -4.71 10.04 -19.63
CA PHE A 125 -3.67 9.50 -20.50
C PHE A 125 -4.22 8.41 -21.44
N PRO A 126 -3.88 8.45 -22.75
CA PRO A 126 -4.08 7.30 -23.62
C PRO A 126 -3.32 6.06 -23.10
N VAL A 127 -3.77 4.87 -23.51
CA VAL A 127 -3.15 3.60 -23.14
C VAL A 127 -1.67 3.59 -23.51
N GLY A 128 -0.81 3.24 -22.55
CA GLY A 128 0.65 3.17 -22.75
C GLY A 128 1.34 4.52 -22.96
N SER A 129 0.62 5.64 -22.85
CA SER A 129 1.15 6.98 -23.07
C SER A 129 1.40 7.73 -21.76
N ALA A 130 2.45 8.56 -21.76
CA ALA A 130 2.67 9.60 -20.76
C ALA A 130 2.28 11.00 -21.25
N ARG A 131 1.86 11.12 -22.52
CA ARG A 131 1.30 12.37 -23.06
C ARG A 131 -0.17 12.46 -22.67
N LEU A 132 -0.55 13.59 -22.09
CA LEU A 132 -1.93 13.87 -21.72
C LEU A 132 -2.83 13.98 -22.96
N SER A 133 -4.08 13.57 -22.81
CA SER A 133 -5.13 13.90 -23.78
C SER A 133 -5.49 15.39 -23.69
N VAL A 134 -6.23 15.91 -24.67
CA VAL A 134 -6.72 17.30 -24.65
C VAL A 134 -7.53 17.58 -23.37
N ASP A 135 -8.39 16.63 -22.98
CA ASP A 135 -9.18 16.75 -21.76
C ASP A 135 -8.33 16.55 -20.50
N GLY A 136 -7.34 15.65 -20.54
CA GLY A 136 -6.37 15.51 -19.46
C GLY A 136 -5.57 16.79 -19.20
N GLU A 137 -5.10 17.48 -20.24
CA GLU A 137 -4.44 18.77 -20.11
C GLU A 137 -5.35 19.83 -19.48
N ARG A 138 -6.61 19.91 -19.92
CA ARG A 138 -7.63 20.81 -19.35
C ARG A 138 -7.85 20.52 -17.86
N GLN A 139 -8.06 19.25 -17.51
CA GLN A 139 -8.31 18.80 -16.13
C GLN A 139 -7.11 19.13 -15.23
N VAL A 140 -5.88 18.85 -15.67
CA VAL A 140 -4.66 19.14 -14.90
C VAL A 140 -4.46 20.65 -14.73
N ARG A 141 -4.71 21.47 -15.76
CA ARG A 141 -4.64 22.93 -15.64
C ARG A 141 -5.64 23.46 -14.61
N LYS A 142 -6.87 22.92 -14.60
CA LYS A 142 -7.87 23.28 -13.59
C LYS A 142 -7.47 22.81 -12.19
N LEU A 143 -6.94 21.60 -12.04
CA LEU A 143 -6.42 21.08 -10.76
C LEU A 143 -5.34 22.01 -10.20
N ALA A 144 -4.46 22.54 -11.05
CA ALA A 144 -3.41 23.47 -10.65
C ALA A 144 -3.94 24.71 -9.91
N SER A 145 -5.12 25.21 -10.28
CA SER A 145 -5.73 26.36 -9.62
C SER A 145 -6.09 26.11 -8.15
N ALA A 146 -6.30 24.84 -7.76
CA ALA A 146 -6.52 24.49 -6.37
C ALA A 146 -5.22 24.54 -5.56
N PHE A 147 -4.08 24.20 -6.18
CA PHE A 147 -2.76 24.17 -5.52
C PHE A 147 -1.95 25.46 -5.70
N ALA A 148 -2.35 26.33 -6.62
CA ALA A 148 -1.81 27.66 -6.77
C ALA A 148 -1.98 28.43 -5.45
N GLY A 149 -0.86 28.91 -4.90
CA GLY A 149 -0.86 29.74 -3.70
C GLY A 149 -1.61 31.05 -3.92
N GLU A 150 -1.91 31.77 -2.85
CA GLU A 150 -2.50 33.11 -2.98
C GLU A 150 -1.48 34.05 -3.66
N PRO A 151 -1.90 34.81 -4.69
CA PRO A 151 -1.03 35.79 -5.34
C PRO A 151 -0.38 36.73 -4.31
N GLY A 152 0.94 36.87 -4.37
CA GLY A 152 1.72 37.73 -3.46
C GLY A 152 2.11 37.10 -2.12
N LYS A 153 1.67 35.87 -1.79
CA LYS A 153 2.16 35.12 -0.62
C LYS A 153 3.17 34.06 -1.02
N GLN A 154 4.36 34.11 -0.41
CA GLN A 154 5.30 33.00 -0.49
C GLN A 154 4.77 31.84 0.34
N SER A 155 4.70 30.64 -0.26
CA SER A 155 4.35 29.42 0.44
C SER A 155 5.59 28.53 0.58
N SER A 156 5.83 28.05 1.80
CA SER A 156 6.87 27.07 2.09
C SER A 156 6.47 25.64 1.70
N SER A 157 5.23 25.42 1.22
CA SER A 157 4.72 24.08 0.99
C SER A 157 5.47 23.38 -0.15
N ALA A 158 5.67 22.08 0.00
CA ALA A 158 6.23 21.22 -1.04
C ALA A 158 5.10 20.40 -1.66
N ILE A 159 5.13 20.25 -2.99
CA ILE A 159 4.16 19.51 -3.77
C ILE A 159 4.86 18.32 -4.42
N LEU A 160 4.36 17.12 -4.18
CA LEU A 160 4.80 15.89 -4.82
C LEU A 160 3.67 15.34 -5.69
N VAL A 161 3.96 15.14 -6.97
CA VAL A 161 3.09 14.41 -7.88
C VAL A 161 3.55 12.95 -7.96
N VAL A 162 2.69 12.01 -7.61
CA VAL A 162 2.97 10.57 -7.71
C VAL A 162 2.12 9.95 -8.80
N GLY A 163 2.75 9.30 -9.77
CA GLY A 163 2.06 8.51 -10.78
C GLY A 163 1.93 7.06 -10.34
N HIS A 164 0.80 6.44 -10.67
CA HIS A 164 0.54 5.02 -10.43
C HIS A 164 0.04 4.33 -11.69
N THR A 165 0.30 3.02 -11.79
CA THR A 165 -0.24 2.15 -12.82
C THR A 165 -1.02 1.00 -12.16
N ASP A 166 -1.83 0.31 -12.94
CA ASP A 166 -2.19 -1.06 -12.58
C ASP A 166 -0.98 -2.00 -12.75
N ALA A 167 -1.13 -3.26 -12.37
CA ALA A 167 -0.05 -4.24 -12.41
C ALA A 167 0.17 -4.90 -13.78
N THR A 168 -0.46 -4.42 -14.86
CA THR A 168 -0.27 -4.98 -16.20
C THR A 168 1.14 -4.65 -16.71
N GLY A 169 1.84 -5.63 -17.27
CA GLY A 169 3.19 -5.44 -17.80
C GLY A 169 4.30 -5.63 -16.75
N THR A 170 5.51 -5.15 -17.04
CA THR A 170 6.67 -5.33 -16.15
C THR A 170 6.73 -4.25 -15.08
N ALA A 171 7.26 -4.58 -13.90
CA ALA A 171 7.45 -3.62 -12.82
C ALA A 171 8.29 -2.40 -13.25
N ALA A 172 9.34 -2.63 -14.04
CA ALA A 172 10.21 -1.57 -14.54
C ALA A 172 9.49 -0.67 -15.56
N GLY A 173 8.73 -1.25 -16.49
CA GLY A 173 7.93 -0.47 -17.45
C GLY A 173 6.88 0.38 -16.75
N ASN A 174 6.21 -0.17 -15.74
CA ASN A 174 5.21 0.53 -14.94
C ASN A 174 5.81 1.67 -14.12
N GLN A 175 6.97 1.46 -13.51
CA GLN A 175 7.70 2.51 -12.81
C GLN A 175 8.07 3.65 -13.77
N ALA A 176 8.64 3.34 -14.94
CA ALA A 176 9.04 4.35 -15.91
C ALA A 176 7.83 5.14 -16.46
N LEU A 177 6.76 4.45 -16.85
CA LEU A 177 5.54 5.08 -17.38
C LEU A 177 4.89 6.02 -16.34
N SER A 178 4.76 5.55 -15.10
CA SER A 178 4.18 6.37 -14.03
C SER A 178 5.04 7.59 -13.69
N GLU A 179 6.38 7.49 -13.75
CA GLU A 179 7.27 8.62 -13.53
C GLU A 179 7.09 9.69 -14.62
N GLN A 180 7.02 9.26 -15.89
CA GLN A 180 6.79 10.18 -17.01
C GLN A 180 5.44 10.89 -16.89
N ARG A 181 4.38 10.18 -16.51
CA ARG A 181 3.05 10.75 -16.26
C ARG A 181 3.08 11.77 -15.11
N ALA A 182 3.73 11.42 -14.00
CA ALA A 182 3.88 12.32 -12.86
C ALA A 182 4.63 13.60 -13.24
N ARG A 183 5.71 13.47 -14.01
CA ARG A 183 6.49 14.61 -14.51
C ARG A 183 5.67 15.50 -15.46
N ALA A 184 4.85 14.92 -16.33
CA ALA A 184 3.98 15.67 -17.24
C ALA A 184 2.96 16.51 -16.45
N VAL A 185 2.29 15.91 -15.46
CA VAL A 185 1.35 16.62 -14.58
C VAL A 185 2.08 17.73 -13.81
N ALA A 186 3.21 17.43 -13.15
CA ALA A 186 4.00 18.43 -12.42
C ALA A 186 4.46 19.59 -13.31
N SER A 187 4.78 19.33 -14.58
CA SER A 187 5.18 20.38 -15.53
C SER A 187 4.03 21.33 -15.84
N ILE A 188 2.81 20.82 -16.04
CA ILE A 188 1.63 21.66 -16.24
C ILE A 188 1.30 22.45 -14.98
N LEU A 189 1.40 21.85 -13.79
CA LEU A 189 1.25 22.57 -12.53
C LEU A 189 2.21 23.77 -12.45
N ALA A 190 3.46 23.60 -12.93
CA ALA A 190 4.45 24.67 -13.05
C ALA A 190 3.99 25.81 -13.98
N GLU A 191 3.50 25.44 -15.17
CA GLU A 191 3.00 26.40 -16.16
C GLU A 191 1.82 27.22 -15.64
N GLN A 192 1.08 26.68 -14.67
CA GLN A 192 -0.03 27.38 -14.00
C GLN A 192 0.42 28.22 -12.79
N GLY A 193 1.73 28.44 -12.63
CA GLY A 193 2.29 29.40 -11.66
C GLY A 193 2.75 28.79 -10.33
N ILE A 194 2.75 27.45 -10.21
CA ILE A 194 3.39 26.80 -9.04
C ILE A 194 4.90 26.81 -9.23
N ALA A 195 5.64 27.33 -8.24
CA ALA A 195 7.09 27.44 -8.32
C ALA A 195 7.75 26.05 -8.46
N ARG A 196 8.67 25.90 -9.42
CA ARG A 196 9.32 24.61 -9.73
C ARG A 196 10.13 24.06 -8.56
N GLU A 197 10.67 24.95 -7.75
CA GLU A 197 11.50 24.68 -6.57
C GLU A 197 10.71 23.97 -5.46
N ARG A 198 9.39 24.15 -5.46
CA ARG A 198 8.46 23.51 -4.53
C ARG A 198 7.95 22.16 -5.05
N MET A 199 8.24 21.81 -6.30
CA MET A 199 7.63 20.65 -6.95
C MET A 199 8.57 19.48 -7.10
N TYR A 200 8.00 18.30 -6.89
CA TYR A 200 8.64 17.01 -6.97
C TYR A 200 7.74 16.03 -7.72
N PHE A 201 8.34 14.99 -8.28
CA PHE A 201 7.59 13.92 -8.94
C PHE A 201 8.18 12.54 -8.62
N GLN A 202 7.33 11.52 -8.65
CA GLN A 202 7.70 10.12 -8.43
C GLN A 202 6.84 9.19 -9.29
N GLY A 203 7.45 8.17 -9.88
CA GLY A 203 6.73 7.04 -10.47
C GLY A 203 6.66 5.87 -9.49
N ALA A 204 5.48 5.60 -8.91
CA ALA A 204 5.30 4.47 -7.99
C ALA A 204 4.95 3.16 -8.71
N GLY A 205 4.73 3.18 -10.03
CA GLY A 205 4.28 2.02 -10.80
C GLY A 205 3.08 1.34 -10.15
N ALA A 206 3.11 0.02 -10.08
CA ALA A 206 2.09 -0.80 -9.40
C ALA A 206 2.39 -1.05 -7.91
N SER A 207 3.43 -0.43 -7.34
CA SER A 207 3.93 -0.77 -5.99
C SER A 207 2.97 -0.40 -4.84
N ARG A 208 2.06 0.54 -5.10
CA ARG A 208 1.12 1.13 -4.14
C ARG A 208 -0.34 0.91 -4.56
N PRO A 209 -0.82 -0.35 -4.63
CA PRO A 209 -2.18 -0.64 -5.06
C PRO A 209 -3.19 -0.19 -4.00
N VAL A 210 -4.34 0.28 -4.48
CA VAL A 210 -5.52 0.67 -3.69
C VAL A 210 -6.73 -0.22 -4.00
N ALA A 211 -6.61 -1.07 -5.01
CA ALA A 211 -7.60 -2.05 -5.42
C ALA A 211 -6.94 -3.35 -5.91
N ASP A 212 -7.72 -4.43 -5.97
CA ASP A 212 -7.25 -5.73 -6.43
C ASP A 212 -6.83 -5.71 -7.91
N ASN A 213 -5.60 -6.15 -8.20
CA ASN A 213 -5.10 -6.27 -9.57
C ASN A 213 -5.55 -7.54 -10.29
N GLY A 214 -5.99 -8.57 -9.54
CA GLY A 214 -6.54 -9.80 -10.09
C GLY A 214 -7.94 -9.63 -10.67
N ASP A 215 -8.66 -8.57 -10.29
CA ASP A 215 -9.98 -8.24 -10.84
C ASP A 215 -9.88 -7.12 -11.91
N PRO A 216 -10.21 -7.42 -13.19
CA PRO A 216 -10.23 -6.43 -14.26
C PRO A 216 -11.11 -5.21 -14.00
N LEU A 217 -12.21 -5.36 -13.25
CA LEU A 217 -13.15 -4.28 -12.95
C LEU A 217 -12.61 -3.32 -11.88
N LEU A 218 -11.79 -3.84 -10.95
CA LEU A 218 -11.27 -3.06 -9.83
C LEU A 218 -9.89 -2.49 -10.11
N ARG A 219 -9.02 -3.20 -10.85
CA ARG A 219 -7.62 -2.77 -11.09
C ARG A 219 -7.49 -1.41 -11.75
N GLY A 220 -8.54 -0.95 -12.45
CA GLY A 220 -8.57 0.38 -13.06
C GLY A 220 -8.35 1.52 -12.05
N GLN A 221 -8.76 1.34 -10.79
CA GLN A 221 -8.57 2.31 -9.71
C GLN A 221 -7.09 2.50 -9.33
N ASN A 222 -6.22 1.52 -9.66
CA ASN A 222 -4.78 1.64 -9.44
C ASN A 222 -4.11 2.60 -10.43
N ARG A 223 -4.75 2.88 -11.58
CA ARG A 223 -4.30 3.93 -12.50
C ARG A 223 -4.77 5.28 -11.98
N ARG A 224 -3.89 5.97 -11.27
CA ARG A 224 -4.20 7.25 -10.63
C ARG A 224 -2.98 8.16 -10.56
N VAL A 225 -3.23 9.44 -10.33
CA VAL A 225 -2.21 10.43 -9.97
C VAL A 225 -2.53 10.97 -8.58
N GLU A 226 -1.55 11.01 -7.70
CA GLU A 226 -1.66 11.65 -6.40
C GLU A 226 -0.96 13.02 -6.46
N ILE A 227 -1.66 14.08 -6.05
CA ILE A 227 -1.05 15.39 -5.79
C ILE A 227 -1.00 15.55 -4.28
N VAL A 228 0.20 15.44 -3.74
CA VAL A 228 0.49 15.55 -2.32
C VAL A 228 1.04 16.95 -2.06
N GLU A 229 0.37 17.74 -1.24
CA GLU A 229 0.91 19.00 -0.76
C GLU A 229 1.19 18.88 0.72
N VAL A 230 2.39 19.25 1.15
CA VAL A 230 2.81 19.23 2.55
C VAL A 230 3.41 20.57 2.95
N ASN A 231 3.35 20.88 4.25
CA ASN A 231 3.68 22.21 4.78
C ASN A 231 5.11 22.70 4.47
N ASP A 232 6.05 21.76 4.34
CA ASP A 232 7.44 22.03 4.01
C ASP A 232 8.14 20.79 3.42
N ARG A 233 9.38 20.99 2.96
CA ARG A 233 10.22 19.92 2.41
C ARG A 233 10.56 18.83 3.43
N ALA A 234 10.65 19.14 4.74
CA ALA A 234 10.97 18.15 5.75
C ALA A 234 9.81 17.17 5.96
N MET A 235 8.57 17.69 5.98
CA MET A 235 7.35 16.88 5.96
C MET A 235 7.27 16.02 4.70
N LEU A 236 7.74 16.53 3.56
CA LEU A 236 7.80 15.73 2.32
C LEU A 236 8.74 14.53 2.48
N VAL A 237 9.96 14.75 2.99
CA VAL A 237 10.91 13.67 3.23
C VAL A 237 10.33 12.63 4.21
N GLN A 238 9.70 13.07 5.29
CA GLN A 238 9.05 12.18 6.24
C GLN A 238 7.92 11.37 5.60
N ARG A 239 7.12 11.99 4.72
CA ARG A 239 6.02 11.35 3.98
C ARG A 239 6.55 10.28 3.04
N VAL A 240 7.57 10.61 2.26
CA VAL A 240 8.20 9.70 1.30
C VAL A 240 8.76 8.48 2.02
N ASN A 241 9.46 8.68 3.14
CA ASN A 241 9.98 7.60 3.96
C ASN A 241 8.87 6.74 4.58
N ALA A 242 7.75 7.35 4.99
CA ALA A 242 6.61 6.63 5.58
C ALA A 242 5.80 5.82 4.55
N GLU A 243 5.83 6.20 3.27
CA GLU A 243 5.18 5.46 2.19
C GLU A 243 6.10 4.46 1.50
N GLN A 244 7.40 4.64 1.63
CA GLN A 244 8.35 3.64 1.20
C GLN A 244 8.22 2.39 2.08
N ASN A 245 8.09 1.21 1.46
CA ASN A 245 8.00 -0.07 2.17
C ASN A 245 6.86 -0.16 3.21
N ASN A 246 5.76 0.56 2.99
CA ASN A 246 4.63 0.54 3.91
C ASN A 246 3.84 -0.78 3.80
N PRO A 247 3.65 -1.54 4.90
CA PRO A 247 2.87 -2.78 4.88
C PRO A 247 1.42 -2.63 4.40
N ARG A 248 0.83 -1.42 4.43
CA ARG A 248 -0.55 -1.18 3.94
C ARG A 248 -0.74 -1.65 2.49
N TYR A 249 0.32 -1.61 1.70
CA TYR A 249 0.27 -1.99 0.29
C TYR A 249 0.21 -3.49 0.06
N LEU A 250 0.42 -4.32 1.10
CA LEU A 250 0.21 -5.76 1.05
C LEU A 250 -1.28 -6.16 1.01
N ALA A 251 -2.18 -5.20 1.23
CA ALA A 251 -3.64 -5.39 1.11
C ALA A 251 -4.06 -5.95 -0.24
N HIS A 252 -3.32 -5.60 -1.29
CA HIS A 252 -3.58 -6.04 -2.65
C HIS A 252 -2.27 -6.53 -3.26
N GLY A 253 -2.32 -7.72 -3.87
CA GLY A 253 -1.22 -8.22 -4.69
C GLY A 253 -1.07 -7.43 -5.99
N THR A 254 0.10 -7.55 -6.61
CA THR A 254 0.38 -6.98 -7.93
C THR A 254 0.45 -8.07 -9.01
N THR A 255 -0.18 -9.22 -8.81
CA THR A 255 -0.42 -10.19 -9.89
C THR A 255 -1.71 -9.84 -10.60
N THR A 256 -1.71 -9.90 -11.93
CA THR A 256 -2.94 -9.77 -12.74
C THR A 256 -3.66 -11.10 -12.92
N GLU A 257 -3.06 -12.21 -12.46
CA GLU A 257 -3.72 -13.51 -12.44
C GLU A 257 -4.91 -13.48 -11.48
N ALA A 258 -6.05 -13.99 -11.94
CA ALA A 258 -7.24 -14.08 -11.11
C ALA A 258 -6.96 -15.00 -9.92
N LYS A 259 -7.32 -14.55 -8.71
CA LYS A 259 -7.26 -15.38 -7.52
C LYS A 259 -8.07 -16.65 -7.78
N PRO A 260 -7.54 -17.86 -7.52
CA PRO A 260 -8.33 -19.08 -7.62
C PRO A 260 -9.55 -18.93 -6.72
N ARG A 261 -10.74 -18.84 -7.32
CA ARG A 261 -11.99 -18.84 -6.56
C ARG A 261 -12.01 -20.17 -5.82
N ALA A 262 -12.18 -20.15 -4.50
CA ALA A 262 -12.41 -21.37 -3.73
C ALA A 262 -13.47 -22.17 -4.47
N ALA A 263 -13.08 -23.33 -4.99
CA ALA A 263 -13.98 -24.14 -5.80
C ALA A 263 -15.20 -24.43 -4.94
N ARG A 264 -16.37 -23.94 -5.38
CA ARG A 264 -17.64 -24.50 -4.93
C ARG A 264 -17.51 -26.00 -5.18
N PRO A 265 -17.86 -26.90 -4.23
CA PRO A 265 -17.70 -28.33 -4.45
C PRO A 265 -18.49 -28.69 -5.71
N ALA A 266 -17.77 -28.95 -6.79
CA ALA A 266 -18.37 -29.40 -8.03
C ALA A 266 -18.86 -30.84 -7.79
N PRO A 267 -20.06 -31.21 -8.26
CA PRO A 267 -20.44 -32.62 -8.29
C PRO A 267 -19.40 -33.39 -9.12
N SER A 268 -18.98 -34.54 -8.59
CA SER A 268 -17.95 -35.40 -9.15
C SER A 268 -18.15 -35.61 -10.66
N PRO A 269 -17.17 -35.28 -11.53
CA PRO A 269 -17.25 -35.67 -12.93
C PRO A 269 -16.86 -37.14 -13.07
N THR A 270 -17.79 -37.93 -13.60
CA THR A 270 -17.57 -39.29 -14.07
C THR A 270 -16.52 -39.29 -15.19
N ALA A 271 -15.48 -40.08 -14.97
CA ALA A 271 -14.48 -40.65 -15.89
C ALA A 271 -14.04 -39.87 -17.17
N ALA A 272 -12.72 -39.61 -17.15
CA ALA A 272 -11.73 -39.78 -18.23
C ALA A 272 -11.12 -38.48 -18.81
N LYS A 273 -9.83 -38.27 -18.49
CA LYS A 273 -8.90 -37.41 -19.23
C LYS A 273 -7.51 -38.07 -19.32
N PRO A 274 -6.73 -37.79 -20.39
CA PRO A 274 -5.45 -38.43 -20.62
C PRO A 274 -4.42 -38.04 -19.56
N ALA A 275 -3.58 -38.99 -19.20
CA ALA A 275 -2.47 -38.81 -18.28
C ALA A 275 -1.41 -37.87 -18.90
N VAL A 276 -1.55 -36.57 -18.67
CA VAL A 276 -0.40 -35.66 -18.74
C VAL A 276 0.47 -36.03 -17.55
N GLN A 277 1.65 -36.60 -17.81
CA GLN A 277 2.66 -36.85 -16.79
C GLN A 277 2.99 -35.52 -16.11
N ARG A 278 2.40 -35.27 -14.95
CA ARG A 278 2.69 -34.09 -14.12
C ARG A 278 4.13 -34.24 -13.64
N SER A 279 5.04 -33.41 -14.13
CA SER A 279 6.41 -33.37 -13.64
C SER A 279 6.41 -33.04 -12.15
N GLN A 280 6.92 -33.96 -11.33
CA GLN A 280 7.05 -33.77 -9.88
C GLN A 280 8.00 -32.59 -9.58
N ALA A 281 7.88 -32.02 -8.37
CA ALA A 281 8.76 -30.94 -7.94
C ALA A 281 10.25 -31.31 -8.10
N VAL A 282 11.04 -30.35 -8.57
CA VAL A 282 12.50 -30.47 -8.71
C VAL A 282 13.17 -30.74 -7.36
N VAL A 283 12.61 -30.19 -6.29
CA VAL A 283 12.92 -30.45 -4.88
C VAL A 283 11.60 -30.40 -4.12
N ASP A 284 11.31 -31.40 -3.28
CA ASP A 284 10.13 -31.39 -2.43
C ASP A 284 10.46 -30.87 -1.04
N PHE A 285 9.89 -29.71 -0.70
CA PHE A 285 10.06 -29.08 0.60
C PHE A 285 9.05 -29.55 1.66
N GLY A 286 8.31 -30.64 1.41
CA GLY A 286 7.38 -31.23 2.38
C GLY A 286 6.21 -30.33 2.74
N GLY A 287 5.81 -29.46 1.80
CA GLY A 287 4.75 -28.49 1.96
C GLY A 287 3.35 -29.03 1.67
N GLN A 288 2.38 -28.12 1.72
CA GLN A 288 0.98 -28.36 1.34
C GLN A 288 0.58 -27.47 0.16
N PRO A 289 -0.51 -27.77 -0.57
CA PRO A 289 -1.02 -26.87 -1.59
C PRO A 289 -1.16 -25.43 -1.06
N ALA A 290 -0.63 -24.44 -1.77
CA ALA A 290 -0.55 -23.06 -1.29
C ALA A 290 -1.94 -22.48 -0.98
N ALA A 291 -2.98 -22.93 -1.68
CA ALA A 291 -4.36 -22.52 -1.45
C ALA A 291 -4.93 -22.98 -0.09
N SER A 292 -4.38 -24.04 0.52
CA SER A 292 -4.79 -24.53 1.84
C SER A 292 -3.96 -23.97 2.99
N VAL A 293 -2.87 -23.26 2.70
CA VAL A 293 -1.99 -22.66 3.72
C VAL A 293 -2.37 -21.19 3.90
N PRO A 294 -2.96 -20.80 5.04
CA PRO A 294 -3.24 -19.39 5.31
C PRO A 294 -1.93 -18.61 5.39
N TRP A 295 -1.95 -17.39 4.83
CA TRP A 295 -0.83 -16.46 4.97
C TRP A 295 -1.05 -15.58 6.21
N ASP A 296 -0.32 -15.89 7.28
CA ASP A 296 -0.46 -15.30 8.62
C ASP A 296 0.69 -14.35 9.01
N LEU A 297 1.69 -14.19 8.13
CA LEU A 297 2.88 -13.39 8.40
C LEU A 297 2.58 -11.91 8.68
N ALA A 298 1.47 -11.41 8.14
CA ALA A 298 0.86 -10.13 8.48
C ALA A 298 0.87 -9.84 9.99
N GLN A 299 0.42 -10.81 10.77
CA GLN A 299 0.14 -10.67 12.20
C GLN A 299 1.44 -10.54 13.01
N GLN A 300 2.58 -10.90 12.41
CA GLN A 300 3.91 -10.78 13.01
C GLN A 300 4.52 -9.38 12.82
N ILE A 301 3.87 -8.50 12.06
CA ILE A 301 4.37 -7.17 11.71
C ILE A 301 3.50 -6.13 12.40
N THR A 302 4.00 -5.58 13.51
CA THR A 302 3.34 -4.45 14.15
C THR A 302 3.48 -3.21 13.24
N PRO A 303 2.38 -2.53 12.86
CA PRO A 303 2.46 -1.28 12.10
C PRO A 303 3.27 -0.22 12.86
N LYS A 304 4.05 0.59 12.14
CA LYS A 304 4.84 1.68 12.75
C LYS A 304 3.90 2.67 13.42
N SER A 305 4.12 2.98 14.69
CA SER A 305 3.19 3.84 15.42
C SER A 305 3.27 5.30 14.99
N GLY A 306 4.37 5.81 14.42
CA GLY A 306 4.63 7.25 14.25
C GLY A 306 4.74 7.81 12.82
N GLY A 307 4.22 7.12 11.80
CA GLY A 307 4.19 7.64 10.42
C GLY A 307 2.91 8.45 10.12
N PHE A 308 2.79 8.98 8.89
CA PHE A 308 1.54 9.51 8.29
C PHE A 308 0.42 8.44 8.16
N ALA A 309 0.43 7.43 9.02
CA ALA A 309 -0.34 6.21 8.89
C ALA A 309 -1.78 6.41 9.34
N LEU A 310 -2.70 6.13 8.41
CA LEU A 310 -4.15 6.08 8.58
C LEU A 310 -4.65 4.71 9.08
N VAL A 311 -3.76 3.73 9.24
CA VAL A 311 -4.15 2.36 9.61
C VAL A 311 -3.80 2.13 11.08
N SER A 312 -4.81 2.14 11.94
CA SER A 312 -4.66 1.74 13.34
C SER A 312 -4.34 0.24 13.43
N LYS A 313 -3.72 -0.20 14.54
CA LYS A 313 -3.42 -1.63 14.77
C LYS A 313 -4.67 -2.52 14.66
N ALA A 314 -5.87 -1.99 14.93
CA ALA A 314 -7.12 -2.73 14.84
C ALA A 314 -7.48 -3.11 13.38
N TYR A 315 -7.19 -2.22 12.43
CA TYR A 315 -7.46 -2.44 11.00
C TYR A 315 -6.48 -3.39 10.32
N ALA A 316 -5.23 -3.43 10.79
CA ALA A 316 -4.19 -4.27 10.18
C ALA A 316 -4.53 -5.78 10.22
N ASN A 317 -5.37 -6.20 11.16
CA ASN A 317 -5.82 -7.59 11.30
C ASN A 317 -6.98 -7.96 10.35
N GLU A 318 -7.63 -6.98 9.73
CA GLU A 318 -8.82 -7.18 8.89
C GLU A 318 -8.51 -7.12 7.39
N ILE A 319 -7.32 -6.64 7.01
CA ILE A 319 -6.91 -6.51 5.62
C ILE A 319 -6.44 -7.88 5.11
N PRO A 320 -7.10 -8.47 4.10
CA PRO A 320 -6.62 -9.71 3.48
C PRO A 320 -5.30 -9.42 2.77
N MET A 321 -4.20 -9.93 3.31
CA MET A 321 -2.87 -9.68 2.77
C MET A 321 -2.44 -10.81 1.84
N SER A 322 -1.78 -10.47 0.73
CA SER A 322 -1.29 -11.45 -0.25
C SER A 322 0.08 -12.00 0.12
N SER A 323 0.29 -13.30 -0.13
CA SER A 323 1.62 -13.92 -0.08
C SER A 323 2.46 -13.53 -1.29
N CYS A 324 3.77 -13.81 -1.27
CA CYS A 324 4.63 -13.62 -2.45
C CYS A 324 4.16 -14.40 -3.68
N ALA A 325 3.39 -15.49 -3.51
CA ALA A 325 2.84 -16.27 -4.62
C ALA A 325 1.67 -15.57 -5.33
N GLN A 326 1.12 -14.53 -4.71
CA GLN A 326 0.03 -13.68 -5.24
C GLN A 326 0.51 -12.24 -5.40
N ASP A 327 1.82 -12.03 -5.48
CA ASP A 327 2.44 -10.72 -5.61
C ASP A 327 3.55 -10.79 -6.66
N SER A 328 4.01 -9.62 -7.10
CA SER A 328 5.14 -9.51 -8.02
C SER A 328 6.14 -8.49 -7.47
N LEU A 329 7.33 -8.43 -8.07
CA LEU A 329 8.31 -7.41 -7.73
C LEU A 329 7.71 -6.01 -7.87
N ARG A 330 7.73 -5.25 -6.78
CA ARG A 330 7.25 -3.88 -6.71
C ARG A 330 8.42 -2.92 -6.89
N LEU A 331 8.31 -2.02 -7.86
CA LEU A 331 9.31 -0.97 -8.09
C LEU A 331 8.66 0.39 -7.96
N SER A 332 9.25 1.23 -7.10
CA SER A 332 8.94 2.65 -6.96
C SER A 332 10.20 3.43 -7.24
N GLY A 333 10.11 4.45 -8.09
CA GLY A 333 11.22 5.34 -8.39
C GLY A 333 11.55 6.26 -7.21
N GLU A 334 12.71 6.89 -7.29
CA GLU A 334 13.08 7.97 -6.37
C GLU A 334 12.21 9.21 -6.63
N VAL A 335 12.03 10.01 -5.59
CA VAL A 335 11.38 11.33 -5.72
C VAL A 335 12.39 12.29 -6.31
N LYS A 336 12.03 13.03 -7.36
CA LYS A 336 12.93 13.96 -8.06
C LYS A 336 12.38 15.38 -8.03
N SER A 337 13.25 16.37 -7.87
CA SER A 337 12.90 17.78 -7.99
C SER A 337 12.53 18.11 -9.43
N LEU A 338 11.45 18.87 -9.65
CA LEU A 338 11.11 19.37 -10.98
C LEU A 338 12.05 20.49 -11.44
N ALA A 339 12.62 21.24 -10.50
CA ALA A 339 13.54 22.34 -10.79
C ALA A 339 14.90 21.80 -11.26
N THR A 340 15.50 20.87 -10.51
CA THR A 340 16.87 20.42 -10.76
C THR A 340 16.97 19.04 -11.42
N GLY A 341 15.91 18.23 -11.34
CA GLY A 341 15.95 16.81 -11.74
C GLY A 341 16.67 15.90 -10.74
N GLU A 342 17.27 16.46 -9.70
CA GLU A 342 17.98 15.72 -8.67
C GLU A 342 17.02 14.97 -7.75
N THR A 343 17.51 13.88 -7.17
CA THR A 343 16.74 13.08 -6.24
C THR A 343 16.59 13.83 -4.92
N LEU A 344 15.39 13.75 -4.34
CA LEU A 344 15.12 14.28 -3.01
C LEU A 344 15.95 13.46 -2.02
N GLN A 345 17.07 14.03 -1.58
CA GLN A 345 17.94 13.38 -0.60
C GLN A 345 17.18 13.15 0.71
N SER A 346 16.74 11.92 0.92
CA SER A 346 16.16 11.44 2.17
C SER A 346 17.28 10.91 3.06
N HIS A 347 18.21 11.77 3.49
CA HIS A 347 19.36 11.46 4.38
C HIS A 347 19.75 9.98 4.42
N ALA A 348 20.24 9.45 3.29
CA ALA A 348 20.53 8.03 3.19
C ALA A 348 21.84 7.70 3.91
N THR A 349 21.75 7.39 5.20
CA THR A 349 22.81 6.67 5.89
C THR A 349 22.94 5.30 5.24
N ARG A 350 24.14 4.92 4.81
CA ARG A 350 24.42 3.57 4.28
C ARG A 350 24.42 2.50 5.37
N GLU A 351 23.79 2.80 6.51
CA GLU A 351 23.74 1.93 7.66
C GLU A 351 22.65 0.89 7.48
N TYR A 352 23.01 -0.35 7.73
CA TYR A 352 22.07 -1.45 7.69
C TYR A 352 21.29 -1.60 8.99
N LEU A 353 20.09 -2.17 8.90
CA LEU A 353 19.41 -2.73 10.06
C LEU A 353 20.31 -3.82 10.68
N PRO A 354 20.51 -3.84 12.01
CA PRO A 354 21.40 -4.80 12.64
C PRO A 354 21.15 -6.26 12.28
N GLY A 355 19.89 -6.67 12.10
CA GLY A 355 19.51 -8.03 11.67
C GLY A 355 19.69 -8.30 10.16
N MET A 356 19.81 -7.27 9.34
CA MET A 356 19.84 -7.35 7.87
C MET A 356 21.03 -6.56 7.32
N ASN A 357 22.22 -6.89 7.84
CA ASN A 357 23.49 -6.21 7.56
C ASN A 357 24.34 -6.92 6.49
N GLY A 358 23.69 -7.55 5.53
CA GLY A 358 24.34 -8.26 4.42
C GLY A 358 24.76 -9.69 4.73
N ARG A 359 24.53 -10.17 5.96
CA ARG A 359 24.77 -11.58 6.32
C ARG A 359 23.74 -12.52 5.69
N ALA A 360 24.13 -13.80 5.56
CA ALA A 360 23.26 -14.84 5.07
C ALA A 360 22.24 -15.26 6.13
N TRP A 361 21.07 -15.67 5.66
CA TRP A 361 19.98 -16.22 6.46
C TRP A 361 19.62 -17.60 5.92
N ALA A 362 19.76 -18.64 6.74
CA ALA A 362 19.64 -20.02 6.29
C ALA A 362 18.75 -20.85 7.22
N GLY A 363 18.05 -21.83 6.66
CA GLY A 363 17.21 -22.76 7.41
C GLY A 363 17.01 -24.07 6.65
N LEU A 364 16.81 -25.16 7.40
CA LEU A 364 16.45 -26.44 6.83
C LEU A 364 14.94 -26.51 6.59
N VAL A 365 14.55 -26.98 5.41
CA VAL A 365 13.16 -27.27 5.05
C VAL A 365 13.14 -28.65 4.42
N ASN A 366 12.47 -29.60 5.08
CA ASN A 366 12.43 -31.01 4.67
C ASN A 366 13.82 -31.62 4.37
N GLY A 367 14.81 -31.34 5.22
CA GLY A 367 16.19 -31.85 5.05
C GLY A 367 17.04 -31.10 4.00
N HIS A 368 16.48 -30.10 3.31
CA HIS A 368 17.17 -29.26 2.35
C HIS A 368 17.56 -27.93 2.97
N LEU A 369 18.80 -27.46 2.76
CA LEU A 369 19.23 -26.16 3.25
C LEU A 369 18.86 -25.09 2.22
N VAL A 370 18.05 -24.13 2.65
CA VAL A 370 17.73 -22.92 1.87
C VAL A 370 18.43 -21.74 2.51
N THR A 371 19.11 -20.92 1.71
CA THR A 371 19.85 -19.75 2.18
C THR A 371 19.51 -18.52 1.34
N LEU A 372 19.23 -17.40 2.00
CA LEU A 372 19.08 -16.07 1.41
C LEU A 372 20.36 -15.29 1.70
N SER A 373 21.06 -14.82 0.66
CA SER A 373 22.28 -14.02 0.86
C SER A 373 22.61 -13.13 -0.34
N PRO A 374 23.03 -11.87 -0.14
CA PRO A 374 23.04 -11.16 1.14
C PRO A 374 21.65 -10.67 1.53
N VAL A 375 21.34 -10.64 2.83
CA VAL A 375 20.15 -9.93 3.34
C VAL A 375 20.59 -8.55 3.83
N ALA A 376 20.49 -7.55 2.96
CA ALA A 376 20.98 -6.18 3.19
C ALA A 376 19.83 -5.16 3.08
N VAL A 377 19.47 -4.54 4.20
CA VAL A 377 18.35 -3.59 4.30
C VAL A 377 18.77 -2.36 5.07
N LEU A 378 18.53 -1.16 4.53
CA LEU A 378 18.89 0.12 5.14
C LEU A 378 18.07 0.42 6.39
N ARG A 379 18.68 1.10 7.36
CA ARG A 379 18.08 1.38 8.67
C ARG A 379 16.95 2.41 8.64
N GLU A 380 17.06 3.42 7.79
CA GLU A 380 16.21 4.60 7.80
C GLU A 380 14.80 4.40 7.23
N ASN A 381 14.69 3.64 6.15
CA ASN A 381 13.47 3.46 5.36
C ASN A 381 13.23 1.99 5.00
N ALA A 382 14.00 1.07 5.60
CA ALA A 382 14.00 -0.35 5.27
C ALA A 382 14.20 -0.65 3.78
N ALA A 383 14.84 0.22 3.00
CA ALA A 383 15.06 -0.02 1.58
C ALA A 383 16.02 -1.21 1.37
N LEU A 384 15.74 -1.98 0.33
CA LEU A 384 16.64 -3.03 -0.13
C LEU A 384 17.93 -2.40 -0.66
N ALA A 385 19.05 -2.71 -0.02
CA ALA A 385 20.35 -2.17 -0.44
C ALA A 385 21.02 -3.04 -1.51
N GLN A 386 20.76 -4.34 -1.50
CA GLN A 386 21.30 -5.29 -2.46
C GLN A 386 20.32 -6.42 -2.71
N ALA A 387 20.18 -6.83 -3.97
CA ALA A 387 19.38 -7.99 -4.35
C ALA A 387 19.98 -9.29 -3.77
N PRO A 388 19.16 -10.15 -3.13
CA PRO A 388 19.65 -11.41 -2.59
C PRO A 388 19.80 -12.45 -3.71
N LYS A 389 20.58 -13.49 -3.44
CA LYS A 389 20.50 -14.78 -4.12
C LYS A 389 19.85 -15.80 -3.20
N VAL A 390 19.24 -16.81 -3.81
CA VAL A 390 18.71 -17.98 -3.09
C VAL A 390 19.57 -19.19 -3.42
N TYR A 391 20.10 -19.83 -2.38
CA TYR A 391 20.90 -21.05 -2.50
C TYR A 391 20.10 -22.21 -1.94
N VAL A 392 20.04 -23.32 -2.67
CA VAL A 392 19.37 -24.55 -2.23
C VAL A 392 20.36 -25.70 -2.28
N THR A 393 20.61 -26.32 -1.12
CA THR A 393 21.41 -27.55 -1.00
C THR A 393 20.48 -28.71 -0.68
N ARG A 394 20.38 -29.66 -1.63
CA ARG A 394 19.58 -30.87 -1.44
C ARG A 394 20.24 -31.81 -0.45
N ASP A 395 19.43 -32.52 0.32
CA ASP A 395 19.85 -33.48 1.35
C ASP A 395 21.09 -33.01 2.11
N TYR A 396 20.96 -31.87 2.81
CA TYR A 396 22.09 -31.14 3.35
C TYR A 396 22.98 -31.99 4.26
N ALA A 397 22.39 -32.95 4.98
CA ALA A 397 23.12 -33.90 5.81
C ALA A 397 24.16 -34.69 5.02
N GLN A 398 23.86 -35.05 3.76
CA GLN A 398 24.71 -35.84 2.87
C GLN A 398 25.60 -34.98 1.96
N ASN A 399 25.17 -33.75 1.65
CA ASN A 399 25.83 -32.86 0.67
C ASN A 399 26.38 -31.58 1.33
N LYS A 400 27.12 -31.73 2.43
CA LYS A 400 27.75 -30.60 3.12
C LYS A 400 28.86 -30.01 2.25
N GLY A 401 28.64 -28.86 1.61
CA GLY A 401 29.75 -28.06 1.07
C GLY A 401 29.45 -27.17 -0.14
N LYS A 402 28.48 -27.49 -1.00
CA LYS A 402 28.09 -26.63 -2.14
C LYS A 402 26.59 -26.69 -2.41
N ALA A 403 26.01 -25.51 -2.69
CA ALA A 403 24.61 -25.43 -3.07
C ALA A 403 24.36 -26.18 -4.38
N SER A 404 23.32 -27.01 -4.39
CA SER A 404 22.85 -27.70 -5.59
C SER A 404 22.30 -26.70 -6.61
N HIS A 405 21.72 -25.59 -6.15
CA HIS A 405 21.18 -24.52 -6.97
C HIS A 405 21.57 -23.16 -6.41
N THR A 406 21.94 -22.24 -7.31
CA THR A 406 22.10 -20.81 -7.00
C THR A 406 21.18 -20.03 -7.91
N LEU A 407 20.22 -19.33 -7.33
CA LEU A 407 19.12 -18.69 -8.03
C LEU A 407 19.25 -17.18 -7.88
N SER A 408 19.18 -16.46 -9.00
CA SER A 408 19.00 -15.01 -8.99
C SER A 408 17.63 -14.67 -8.40
N ALA A 409 17.59 -13.63 -7.58
CA ALA A 409 16.36 -13.20 -6.96
C ALA A 409 16.34 -11.68 -6.78
N SER A 410 15.13 -11.16 -6.65
CA SER A 410 14.87 -9.77 -6.23
C SER A 410 14.07 -9.80 -4.94
N ALA A 411 13.98 -8.66 -4.24
CA ALA A 411 13.21 -8.59 -3.01
C ALA A 411 12.43 -7.29 -2.85
N ASN A 412 11.32 -7.37 -2.13
CA ASN A 412 10.64 -6.24 -1.53
C ASN A 412 10.72 -6.33 -0.01
N THR A 413 10.61 -5.16 0.62
CA THR A 413 10.69 -5.01 2.06
C THR A 413 9.45 -4.28 2.53
N TYR A 414 8.91 -4.68 3.69
CA TYR A 414 7.80 -3.99 4.32
C TYR A 414 8.09 -3.78 5.79
N GLU A 415 8.17 -2.52 6.19
CA GLU A 415 8.69 -2.14 7.50
C GLU A 415 7.59 -2.10 8.56
N GLY A 416 7.72 -2.95 9.57
CA GLY A 416 7.00 -2.81 10.83
C GLY A 416 7.83 -2.10 11.89
N GLU A 417 7.24 -1.91 13.06
CA GLU A 417 7.89 -1.29 14.22
C GLU A 417 9.20 -2.01 14.57
N ASN A 418 9.14 -3.33 14.78
CA ASN A 418 10.26 -4.15 15.29
C ASN A 418 10.82 -5.18 14.30
N ALA A 419 10.14 -5.36 13.17
CA ALA A 419 10.47 -6.39 12.19
C ALA A 419 10.21 -5.88 10.76
N VAL A 420 10.78 -6.56 9.78
CA VAL A 420 10.60 -6.30 8.35
C VAL A 420 10.12 -7.58 7.70
N LEU A 421 9.05 -7.50 6.89
CA LEU A 421 8.77 -8.55 5.92
C LEU A 421 9.77 -8.45 4.78
N TYR A 422 10.59 -9.47 4.63
CA TYR A 422 11.52 -9.64 3.55
C TYR A 422 10.92 -10.64 2.55
N ARG A 423 10.41 -10.11 1.43
CA ARG A 423 9.73 -10.88 0.38
C ARG A 423 10.68 -11.06 -0.79
N VAL A 424 11.07 -12.30 -1.07
CA VAL A 424 12.04 -12.67 -2.11
C VAL A 424 11.31 -13.32 -3.29
N PHE A 425 11.55 -12.81 -4.49
CA PHE A 425 11.06 -13.36 -5.75
C PHE A 425 12.22 -13.99 -6.49
N VAL A 426 12.15 -15.30 -6.74
CA VAL A 426 13.16 -16.00 -7.53
C VAL A 426 12.87 -15.79 -9.01
N GLU A 427 13.91 -15.51 -9.79
CA GLU A 427 13.77 -15.40 -11.23
C GLU A 427 13.34 -16.74 -11.85
N PRO A 428 12.28 -16.77 -12.69
CA PRO A 428 11.80 -18.02 -13.27
C PRO A 428 12.89 -18.73 -14.08
N SER A 429 13.13 -20.00 -13.75
CA SER A 429 13.97 -20.89 -14.56
C SER A 429 13.45 -22.31 -14.47
N ALA A 430 13.69 -23.12 -15.51
CA ALA A 430 13.23 -24.52 -15.56
C ALA A 430 13.76 -25.40 -14.42
N GLN A 431 14.83 -24.96 -13.75
CA GLN A 431 15.48 -25.69 -12.66
C GLN A 431 15.24 -25.07 -11.29
N ALA A 432 14.58 -23.92 -11.19
CA ALA A 432 14.37 -23.24 -9.90
C ALA A 432 13.47 -24.10 -9.00
N PRO A 433 13.99 -24.65 -7.89
CA PRO A 433 13.18 -25.42 -6.95
C PRO A 433 12.25 -24.55 -6.10
N VAL A 434 12.51 -23.24 -6.02
CA VAL A 434 11.77 -22.28 -5.19
C VAL A 434 11.25 -21.17 -6.09
N SER A 435 9.99 -20.80 -5.93
CA SER A 435 9.35 -19.69 -6.66
C SER A 435 9.53 -18.36 -5.93
N CYS A 436 9.24 -18.34 -4.64
CA CYS A 436 9.37 -17.15 -3.80
C CYS A 436 9.43 -17.51 -2.32
N VAL A 437 9.86 -16.56 -1.49
CA VAL A 437 9.99 -16.74 -0.04
C VAL A 437 9.50 -15.48 0.67
N ASP A 438 8.67 -15.64 1.69
CA ASP A 438 8.35 -14.58 2.65
C ASP A 438 8.99 -14.89 4.00
N VAL A 439 9.74 -13.95 4.56
CA VAL A 439 10.34 -14.08 5.90
C VAL A 439 10.13 -12.80 6.69
N VAL A 440 9.64 -12.92 7.93
CA VAL A 440 9.58 -11.80 8.86
C VAL A 440 10.85 -11.80 9.71
N ILE A 441 11.71 -10.81 9.48
CA ILE A 441 13.02 -10.69 10.11
C ILE A 441 12.99 -9.58 11.16
N ARG A 442 13.45 -9.87 12.38
CA ARG A 442 13.60 -8.82 13.40
C ARG A 442 14.64 -7.79 12.96
N LYS A 443 14.38 -6.51 13.22
CA LYS A 443 15.34 -5.43 12.94
C LYS A 443 16.68 -5.63 13.67
N ALA A 444 16.66 -6.31 14.81
CA ALA A 444 17.83 -6.73 15.56
C ALA A 444 17.75 -8.22 15.96
N GLY A 445 18.91 -8.86 16.06
CA GLY A 445 19.03 -10.28 16.39
C GLY A 445 19.32 -11.17 15.18
N ASP A 446 19.19 -12.48 15.39
CA ASP A 446 19.68 -13.55 14.51
C ASP A 446 18.60 -14.60 14.17
N LYS A 447 17.35 -14.41 14.60
CA LYS A 447 16.23 -15.31 14.28
C LYS A 447 15.10 -14.60 13.57
N SER A 448 14.50 -15.27 12.59
CA SER A 448 13.25 -14.86 11.96
C SER A 448 12.09 -15.09 12.94
N LEU A 449 11.04 -14.30 12.83
CA LEU A 449 9.80 -14.53 13.59
C LEU A 449 8.98 -15.66 12.96
N ALA A 450 8.85 -15.63 11.63
CA ALA A 450 8.10 -16.60 10.84
C ALA A 450 8.51 -16.49 9.38
N GLY A 451 8.17 -17.50 8.58
CA GLY A 451 8.31 -17.43 7.14
C GLY A 451 7.68 -18.61 6.41
N LYS A 452 7.49 -18.43 5.11
CA LYS A 452 6.91 -19.39 4.18
C LYS A 452 7.77 -19.43 2.91
N LEU A 453 8.00 -20.62 2.41
CA LEU A 453 8.67 -20.88 1.14
C LEU A 453 7.64 -21.46 0.16
N TYR A 454 7.58 -20.91 -1.04
CA TYR A 454 6.66 -21.34 -2.09
C TYR A 454 7.41 -22.01 -3.24
N TYR A 455 6.86 -23.10 -3.76
CA TYR A 455 7.43 -23.89 -4.84
C TYR A 455 6.35 -24.53 -5.71
N GLN A 456 6.71 -25.03 -6.88
CA GLN A 456 5.79 -25.76 -7.77
C GLN A 456 5.99 -27.27 -7.60
N ASN A 457 4.90 -28.02 -7.47
CA ASN A 457 4.90 -29.48 -7.44
C ASN A 457 3.79 -30.02 -8.35
N GLY A 458 4.14 -30.75 -9.41
CA GLY A 458 3.14 -31.27 -10.34
C GLY A 458 2.37 -30.19 -11.11
N GLY A 459 2.95 -28.98 -11.23
CA GLY A 459 2.29 -27.80 -11.80
C GLY A 459 1.32 -27.08 -10.87
N GLU A 460 1.24 -27.49 -9.60
CA GLU A 460 0.43 -26.85 -8.57
C GLU A 460 1.33 -26.10 -7.56
N PRO A 461 0.92 -24.92 -7.07
CA PRO A 461 1.71 -24.16 -6.11
C PRO A 461 1.60 -24.81 -4.72
N PHE A 462 2.74 -25.01 -4.07
CA PHE A 462 2.88 -25.53 -2.71
C PHE A 462 3.56 -24.51 -1.80
N ALA A 463 3.31 -24.61 -0.51
CA ALA A 463 3.91 -23.78 0.53
C ALA A 463 4.43 -24.65 1.69
N ALA A 464 5.65 -24.36 2.13
CA ALA A 464 6.28 -24.97 3.31
C ALA A 464 6.67 -23.89 4.32
N THR A 465 6.68 -24.22 5.61
CA THR A 465 7.18 -23.30 6.64
C THR A 465 8.69 -23.14 6.50
N TYR A 466 9.18 -21.90 6.60
CA TYR A 466 10.60 -21.59 6.51
C TYR A 466 10.99 -20.54 7.55
N THR A 467 11.83 -20.91 8.51
CA THR A 467 12.23 -20.08 9.65
C THR A 467 13.76 -19.97 9.71
N PRO A 468 14.38 -19.19 8.80
CA PRO A 468 15.82 -19.08 8.75
C PRO A 468 16.40 -18.35 9.96
N VAL A 469 17.65 -18.69 10.27
CA VAL A 469 18.49 -17.99 11.24
C VAL A 469 19.66 -17.35 10.51
N ARG A 470 20.17 -16.26 11.07
CA ARG A 470 21.32 -15.57 10.52
C ARG A 470 22.60 -16.35 10.81
N SER A 471 23.45 -16.50 9.80
CA SER A 471 24.76 -17.14 9.91
C SER A 471 25.83 -16.27 10.57
#